data_AF-A0A7X3KXW9-F1
#
_entry.id   AF-A0A7X3KXW9-F1
#
_cell.length_a   1.000
_cell.length_b   1.000
_cell.length_c   1.000
_cell.angle_alpha   90.00
_cell.angle_beta   90.00
_cell.angle_gamma   90.00
#
_symmetry.space_group_name_H-M   'P 1'
#
loop_
_entity.id
_entity.type
_entity.pdbx_description
1 polymer ?
#
loop_
_entity_poly.entity_id
_entity_poly.type
_entity_poly.pdbx_seq_one_letter_code
_entity_poly.pdbx_strand_id
1 'polypeptide(L)' 'MKIINLSETDSILNQYVSEIRNVEVQNDRLRFRRNIERIGEVMAYEMSKTFAYSVKEIQTPLG' A
#
# COMPACT_ATOMS: atom_id res chain seq x y z
N MET A 1 15.78 -11.05 12.13
CA MET A 1 14.63 -10.17 11.85
C MET A 1 14.81 -9.57 10.46
N LYS A 2 13.82 -9.63 9.57
CA LYS A 2 13.89 -9.02 8.23
C LYS A 2 13.14 -7.68 8.28
N ILE A 3 13.80 -6.60 7.88
CA ILE A 3 13.19 -5.26 7.75
C ILE A 3 12.90 -5.04 6.26
N ILE A 4 11.70 -4.57 5.94
CA ILE A 4 11.31 -4.19 4.58
C ILE A 4 11.05 -2.69 4.61
N ASN A 5 11.90 -1.94 3.94
CA ASN A 5 11.78 -0.49 3.85
C ASN A 5 11.17 -0.09 2.50
N LEU A 6 9.89 0.28 2.51
CA LEU A 6 9.15 0.66 1.30
C LEU A 6 9.49 2.07 0.80
N SER A 7 10.29 2.86 1.54
CA SER A 7 10.69 4.20 1.11
C SER A 7 11.97 4.23 0.27
N GLU A 8 12.65 3.09 0.10
CA GLU A 8 13.87 2.99 -0.71
C GLU A 8 13.59 3.02 -2.22
N THR A 9 12.33 2.84 -2.62
CA THR A 9 11.88 2.90 -4.00
C THR A 9 11.00 4.10 -4.24
N ASP A 10 11.13 4.72 -5.42
CA ASP A 10 10.23 5.78 -5.86
C ASP A 10 8.84 5.20 -6.08
N SER A 11 7.90 5.59 -5.22
CA SER A 11 6.53 5.12 -5.29
C SER A 11 5.53 6.16 -4.78
N ILE A 12 4.26 5.96 -5.11
CA ILE A 12 3.17 6.81 -4.64
C ILE A 12 3.01 6.81 -3.11
N LEU A 13 3.54 5.77 -2.44
CA LEU A 13 3.57 5.69 -0.97
C LEU A 13 4.31 6.88 -0.37
N ASN A 14 5.42 7.31 -0.98
CA ASN A 14 6.23 8.43 -0.50
C ASN A 14 5.42 9.73 -0.49
N GLN A 15 4.55 9.94 -1.47
CA GLN A 15 3.63 11.07 -1.52
C GLN A 15 2.62 11.03 -0.37
N TYR A 16 1.98 9.88 -0.14
CA TYR A 16 1.00 9.75 0.95
C TYR A 16 1.64 9.96 2.32
N VAL A 17 2.85 9.42 2.53
CA VAL A 17 3.62 9.62 3.76
C VAL A 17 4.01 11.09 3.93
N SER A 18 4.41 11.76 2.85
CA SER A 18 4.71 13.19 2.88
C SER A 18 3.48 14.02 3.29
N GLU A 19 2.31 13.73 2.71
CA GLU A 19 1.07 14.46 2.98
C GLU A 19 0.55 14.28 4.40
N ILE A 20 0.66 13.09 5.01
CA ILE A 20 0.28 12.90 6.43
C ILE A 20 1.25 13.55 7.42
N ARG A 21 2.48 13.88 6.97
CA ARG A 21 3.51 14.53 7.80
C ARG A 21 3.54 16.05 7.62
N ASN A 22 3.08 16.55 6.48
CA ASN A 22 3.07 17.97 6.18
C ASN A 22 2.04 18.70 7.05
N VAL A 23 2.51 19.64 7.89
CA VAL A 23 1.70 20.43 8.84
C VAL A 23 0.60 21.26 8.20
N GLU A 24 0.77 21.70 6.95
CA GLU A 24 -0.23 22.48 6.24
C GLU A 24 -1.32 21.57 5.63
N VAL A 25 -0.94 20.38 5.18
CA VAL A 25 -1.82 19.44 4.46
C VAL A 25 -2.59 18.52 5.42
N GLN A 26 -1.97 18.05 6.51
CA GLN A 26 -2.55 17.06 7.41
C GLN A 26 -3.83 17.51 8.11
N ASN A 27 -4.10 18.83 8.16
CA ASN A 27 -5.32 19.38 8.73
C ASN A 27 -6.58 19.06 7.89
N ASP A 28 -6.41 18.69 6.62
CA ASP A 28 -7.48 18.10 5.80
C ASP A 28 -7.76 16.68 6.29
N ARG A 29 -8.73 16.56 7.21
CA ARG A 29 -9.09 15.29 7.86
C ARG A 29 -9.55 14.20 6.89
N LEU A 30 -10.18 14.56 5.76
CA LEU A 30 -10.62 13.56 4.79
C LEU A 30 -9.43 13.00 4.04
N ARG A 31 -8.52 13.88 3.60
CA ARG A 31 -7.28 13.48 2.94
C ARG A 31 -6.37 12.67 3.86
N PHE A 32 -6.20 13.11 5.12
CA PHE A 32 -5.39 12.39 6.10
C PHE A 32 -5.86 10.94 6.28
N ARG A 33 -7.16 10.72 6.50
CA ARG A 33 -7.73 9.36 6.62
C ARG A 33 -7.53 8.53 5.36
N ARG A 34 -7.81 9.09 4.19
CA ARG A 34 -7.61 8.41 2.90
C ARG A 34 -6.15 8.04 2.65
N ASN A 35 -5.21 8.88 3.04
CA ASN A 35 -3.80 8.58 2.88
C ASN A 35 -3.34 7.46 3.81
N ILE A 36 -3.87 7.38 5.04
CA ILE A 36 -3.62 6.23 5.94
C ILE A 36 -4.17 4.94 5.33
N GLU A 37 -5.40 4.97 4.80
CA GLU A 37 -6.01 3.80 4.13
C GLU A 37 -5.13 3.33 2.96
N ARG A 38 -4.74 4.24 2.08
CA ARG A 38 -3.86 3.95 0.92
C ARG A 38 -2.49 3.42 1.32
N ILE A 39 -1.89 3.98 2.37
CA ILE A 39 -0.63 3.46 2.92
C ILE A 39 -0.82 2.00 3.37
N GLY A 40 -1.91 1.72 4.09
CA GLY A 40 -2.26 0.37 4.53
C GLY A 40 -2.46 -0.61 3.36
N GLU A 41 -3.17 -0.19 2.31
CA GLU A 41 -3.37 -1.00 1.10
C GLU A 41 -2.05 -1.35 0.40
N VAL A 42 -1.15 -0.37 0.23
CA VAL A 42 0.17 -0.59 -0.38
C VAL A 42 1.00 -1.54 0.47
N MET A 43 1.03 -1.35 1.79
CA MET A 43 1.74 -2.25 2.71
C MET A 43 1.19 -3.67 2.67
N ALA A 44 -0.14 -3.82 2.65
CA ALA A 44 -0.80 -5.13 2.57
C ALA A 44 -0.50 -5.83 1.24
N TYR A 45 -0.49 -5.08 0.12
CA TYR A 45 -0.12 -5.61 -1.18
C TYR A 45 1.32 -6.12 -1.21
N GLU A 46 2.29 -5.33 -0.73
CA GLU A 46 3.70 -5.76 -0.69
C GLU A 46 3.91 -6.97 0.23
N MET A 47 3.23 -7.00 1.38
CA MET A 47 3.24 -8.16 2.27
C MET A 47 2.66 -9.40 1.60
N SER A 48 1.55 -9.25 0.85
CA SER A 48 0.86 -10.38 0.21
C SER A 48 1.76 -11.15 -0.75
N LYS A 49 2.66 -10.48 -1.47
CA LYS A 49 3.61 -11.11 -2.41
C LYS A 49 4.52 -12.17 -1.76
N THR A 50 4.66 -12.13 -0.44
CA THR A 50 5.49 -13.08 0.32
C THR A 50 4.71 -14.29 0.86
N PHE A 51 3.40 -14.33 0.67
CA PHE A 51 2.57 -15.43 1.13
C PHE A 51 2.79 -16.69 0.31
N ALA A 52 2.49 -17.84 0.91
CA ALA A 52 2.46 -19.10 0.19
C ALA A 52 1.22 -19.15 -0.70
N TYR A 53 1.43 -19.28 -2.01
CA TYR A 53 0.38 -19.42 -3.01
C TYR A 53 0.38 -20.82 -3.59
N SER A 54 -0.80 -21.30 -3.97
CA SER A 54 -0.97 -22.57 -4.67
C SER A 54 -1.68 -22.33 -6.00
N VAL A 55 -1.23 -23.02 -7.05
CA VAL A 55 -1.91 -23.01 -8.35
C VAL A 55 -3.30 -23.63 -8.20
N LYS A 56 -4.30 -22.97 -8.78
CA LYS A 56 -5.67 -23.46 -8.84
C LYS A 56 -6.19 -23.31 -10.26
N GLU A 57 -6.70 -24.41 -10.81
CA GLU A 57 -7.40 -24.39 -12.08
C GLU A 57 -8.83 -23.86 -11.86
N ILE A 58 -9.25 -22.90 -12.69
CA ILE A 58 -10.55 -22.24 -12.58
C ILE A 58 -11.12 -22.11 -13.99
N GLN A 59 -12.36 -22.57 -14.18
CA GLN A 59 -13.08 -22.42 -15.45
C GLN A 59 -13.39 -20.94 -15.71
N THR A 60 -12.93 -20.41 -16.83
CA THR A 60 -13.34 -19.07 -17.29
C THR A 60 -14.60 -19.15 -18.15
N PRO A 61 -15.36 -18.04 -18.33
CA PRO A 61 -16.53 -18.04 -19.22
C PRO A 61 -16.23 -18.37 -20.69
N LEU A 62 -14.97 -18.29 -21.13
CA LEU A 62 -14.56 -18.45 -22.53
C LEU A 62 -13.98 -19.84 -22.84
N GLY A 63 -14.04 -20.78 -21.89
CA GLY A 63 -13.32 -22.05 -22.00
C GLY A 63 -11.88 -21.90 -21.56
#